data_AF-A0A2W6P7B1-F1
#
_entry.id   AF-A0A2W6P7B1-F1
#
_cell.length_a   1.000
_cell.length_b   1.000
_cell.length_c   1.000
_cell.angle_alpha   90.00
_cell.angle_beta   90.00
_cell.angle_gamma   90.00
#
_symmetry.space_group_name_H-M   'P 1'
#
loop_
_entity.id
_entity.type
_entity.pdbx_description
1 polymer ?
#
loop_
_entity_poly.entity_id
_entity_poly.type
_entity_poly.pdbx_seq_one_letter_code
_entity_poly.pdbx_strand_id
1 'polypeptide(L)'
;MNHTLAKGIERLSAISFQSNTLSSQKSHHVLIKEYLRRVNVFLDKLNVFPDRYPLFSFAKIIGRKIDANVYRACSELDTLNNSYMKAICYSYLEVCELIDQGVDDAIQYADLYDPMLKFFERGGSFTIRKGELVLGDAAYPLMYWRTLVITVQDISDISLDLIDRNGVEG
;
A
#
# COMPACT_ATOMS: atom_id res chain seq x y z
N MET A 1 24.83 2.33 1.86
CA MET A 1 24.51 1.10 2.60
C MET A 1 23.03 0.85 2.37
N ASN A 2 22.65 -0.26 1.72
CA ASN A 2 21.28 -0.51 1.25
C ASN A 2 20.41 -1.19 2.32
N HIS A 3 20.39 -0.60 3.51
CA HIS A 3 19.77 -1.24 4.68
C HIS A 3 18.23 -1.18 4.61
N THR A 4 17.66 -0.15 3.99
CA THR A 4 16.21 0.02 3.90
C THR A 4 15.64 -0.90 2.82
N LEU A 5 16.26 -0.97 1.64
CA LEU A 5 15.83 -1.86 0.57
C LEU A 5 15.92 -3.33 1.00
N ALA A 6 17.02 -3.74 1.65
CA ALA A 6 17.17 -5.10 2.15
C ALA A 6 16.04 -5.50 3.12
N LYS A 7 15.70 -4.61 4.06
CA LYS A 7 14.56 -4.82 4.99
C LYS A 7 13.21 -4.82 4.29
N GLY A 8 13.03 -3.96 3.29
CA GLY A 8 11.81 -3.92 2.48
C GLY A 8 11.59 -5.22 1.73
N ILE A 9 12.66 -5.80 1.15
CA ILE A 9 12.63 -7.11 0.51
C ILE A 9 12.27 -8.19 1.53
N GLU A 10 12.97 -8.25 2.66
CA GLU A 10 12.70 -9.22 3.74
C GLU A 10 11.23 -9.19 4.18
N ARG A 11 10.69 -7.98 4.39
CA ARG A 11 9.29 -7.77 4.77
C ARG A 11 8.33 -8.31 3.71
N LEU A 12 8.56 -8.01 2.43
CA LEU A 12 7.71 -8.49 1.33
C LEU A 12 7.80 -10.00 1.14
N SER A 13 8.99 -10.58 1.25
CA SER A 13 9.21 -12.02 1.12
C SER A 13 8.53 -12.82 2.24
N ALA A 14 8.28 -12.20 3.40
CA ALA A 14 7.56 -12.81 4.51
C ALA A 14 6.03 -12.82 4.34
N ILE A 15 5.48 -12.09 3.36
CA ILE A 15 4.03 -11.98 3.16
C ILE A 15 3.50 -13.19 2.37
N SER A 16 2.49 -13.86 2.92
CA SER A 16 1.74 -14.90 2.21
C SER A 16 0.63 -14.28 1.35
N PHE A 17 0.94 -14.03 0.08
CA PHE A 17 -0.04 -13.48 -0.87
C PHE A 17 -1.09 -14.48 -1.35
N GLN A 18 -0.98 -15.76 -1.00
CA GLN A 18 -1.88 -16.84 -1.45
C GLN A 18 -3.19 -16.93 -0.65
N SER A 19 -3.50 -15.92 0.17
CA SER A 19 -4.69 -15.88 1.01
C SER A 19 -5.99 -15.93 0.18
N ASN A 20 -6.69 -17.06 0.27
CA ASN A 20 -8.02 -17.31 -0.28
C ASN A 20 -9.15 -16.97 0.72
N THR A 21 -8.86 -16.26 1.82
CA THR A 21 -9.91 -15.92 2.79
C THR A 21 -10.79 -14.82 2.22
N LEU A 22 -11.96 -15.24 1.75
CA LEU A 22 -13.03 -14.37 1.22
C LEU A 22 -13.60 -13.39 2.25
N SER A 23 -13.31 -13.58 3.54
CA SER A 23 -13.77 -12.68 4.61
C SER A 23 -12.86 -11.46 4.75
N SER A 24 -13.37 -10.28 4.39
CA SER A 24 -12.77 -9.00 4.79
C SER A 24 -12.78 -8.88 6.31
N GLN A 25 -11.61 -8.64 6.91
CA GLN A 25 -11.53 -8.22 8.32
C GLN A 25 -11.86 -6.73 8.42
N LYS A 26 -12.44 -6.29 9.54
CA LYS A 26 -12.78 -4.86 9.74
C LYS A 26 -11.51 -3.98 9.68
N SER A 27 -10.36 -4.47 10.16
CA SER A 27 -9.06 -3.80 10.06
C SER A 27 -8.63 -3.53 8.61
N HIS A 28 -9.04 -4.35 7.65
CA HIS A 28 -8.74 -4.11 6.23
C HIS A 28 -9.30 -2.77 5.73
N HIS A 29 -10.51 -2.41 6.19
CA HIS A 29 -11.13 -1.14 5.81
C HIS A 29 -10.39 0.05 6.43
N VAL A 30 -9.88 -0.10 7.65
CA VAL A 30 -9.06 0.91 8.33
C VAL A 30 -7.77 1.16 7.56
N LEU A 31 -7.10 0.08 7.14
CA LEU A 31 -5.85 0.15 6.39
C LEU A 31 -6.02 0.78 5.00
N ILE A 32 -7.09 0.43 4.27
CA ILE A 32 -7.39 1.03 2.97
C ILE A 32 -7.70 2.53 3.11
N LYS A 33 -8.50 2.92 4.11
CA LYS A 33 -8.78 4.34 4.39
C LYS A 33 -7.49 5.11 4.69
N GLU A 34 -6.64 4.56 5.55
CA GLU A 34 -5.38 5.21 5.91
C GLU A 34 -4.43 5.31 4.72
N TYR A 35 -4.38 4.31 3.84
CA TYR A 35 -3.64 4.38 2.58
C TYR A 35 -4.13 5.54 1.70
N LEU A 36 -5.44 5.60 1.43
CA LEU A 36 -6.02 6.67 0.62
C LEU A 36 -5.76 8.06 1.22
N ARG A 37 -5.83 8.17 2.55
CA ARG A 37 -5.51 9.42 3.27
C ARG A 37 -4.04 9.83 3.07
N ARG A 38 -3.09 8.92 3.31
CA ARG A 38 -1.65 9.21 3.16
C ARG A 38 -1.30 9.56 1.72
N VAL A 39 -1.85 8.83 0.75
CA VAL A 39 -1.70 9.13 -0.67
C VAL A 39 -2.24 10.51 -1.02
N ASN A 40 -3.43 10.89 -0.53
CA ASN A 40 -3.99 12.21 -0.78
C ASN A 40 -3.07 13.32 -0.26
N VAL A 41 -2.58 13.19 0.98
CA VAL A 41 -1.64 14.15 1.58
C VAL A 41 -0.36 14.28 0.75
N PHE A 42 0.21 13.16 0.32
CA PHE A 42 1.41 13.13 -0.51
C PHE A 42 1.20 13.84 -1.86
N LEU A 43 0.13 13.51 -2.57
CA LEU A 43 -0.18 14.08 -3.88
C LEU A 43 -0.54 15.56 -3.80
N ASP A 44 -1.28 15.97 -2.76
CA ASP A 44 -1.62 17.38 -2.51
C ASP A 44 -0.36 18.20 -2.28
N LYS A 45 0.61 17.67 -1.53
CA LYS A 45 1.88 18.36 -1.29
C LYS A 45 2.66 18.60 -2.59
N LEU A 46 2.62 17.65 -3.51
CA LEU A 46 3.31 17.73 -4.80
C LEU A 46 2.48 18.40 -5.90
N ASN A 47 1.22 18.75 -5.61
CA ASN A 47 0.26 19.26 -6.58
C ASN A 47 0.11 18.35 -7.82
N VAL A 48 0.10 17.03 -7.59
CA VAL A 48 -0.01 16.01 -8.65
C VAL A 48 -1.40 15.39 -8.64
N PHE A 49 -1.96 15.22 -9.84
CA PHE A 49 -3.27 14.61 -10.05
C PHE A 49 -3.09 13.35 -10.92
N PRO A 50 -2.96 12.16 -10.33
CA PRO A 50 -2.87 10.92 -11.11
C PRO A 50 -4.20 10.64 -11.81
N ASP A 51 -4.13 10.03 -13.00
CA ASP A 51 -5.27 9.97 -13.91
C ASP A 51 -6.52 9.26 -13.36
N ARG A 52 -6.38 8.18 -12.56
CA ARG A 52 -7.56 7.40 -12.10
C ARG A 52 -7.43 6.75 -10.73
N TYR A 53 -6.36 6.01 -10.48
CA TYR A 53 -6.27 5.15 -9.30
C TYR A 53 -5.19 5.62 -8.33
N PRO A 54 -5.32 5.34 -7.02
CA PRO A 54 -4.28 5.57 -6.03
C PRO A 54 -3.14 4.56 -6.20
N LEU A 55 -2.70 4.30 -7.43
CA LEU A 55 -1.67 3.34 -7.79
C LEU A 55 -0.71 4.03 -8.76
N PHE A 56 0.50 4.28 -8.31
CA PHE A 56 1.51 5.02 -9.06
C PHE A 56 2.90 4.60 -8.60
N SER A 57 3.88 4.73 -9.48
CA SER A 57 5.29 4.66 -9.12
C SER A 57 5.67 5.91 -8.32
N PHE A 58 6.16 5.71 -7.10
CA PHE A 58 6.61 6.80 -6.23
C PHE A 58 7.73 7.59 -6.91
N ALA A 59 8.72 6.90 -7.48
CA ALA A 59 9.86 7.52 -8.15
C ALA A 59 9.43 8.42 -9.31
N LYS A 60 8.47 7.97 -10.13
CA LYS A 60 7.93 8.79 -11.23
C LYS A 60 7.25 10.06 -10.74
N ILE A 61 6.49 9.98 -9.66
CA ILE A 61 5.78 11.14 -9.09
C ILE A 61 6.77 12.21 -8.60
N ILE A 62 7.88 11.80 -7.99
CA ILE A 62 8.92 12.73 -7.52
C ILE A 62 10.02 13.01 -8.56
N GLY A 63 9.84 12.59 -9.83
CA GLY A 63 10.78 12.86 -10.91
C GLY A 63 12.15 12.15 -10.79
N ARG A 64 12.20 11.02 -10.06
CA ARG A 64 13.42 10.21 -9.87
C ARG A 64 13.43 8.99 -10.77
N LYS A 65 14.63 8.46 -11.01
CA LYS A 65 14.86 7.20 -11.71
C LYS A 65 15.25 6.13 -10.69
N ILE A 66 14.78 4.91 -10.93
CA ILE A 66 15.09 3.73 -10.13
C ILE A 66 15.85 2.75 -11.00
N ASP A 67 16.85 2.10 -10.43
CA ASP A 67 17.53 1.00 -11.10
C ASP A 67 16.54 -0.15 -11.33
N ALA A 68 16.49 -0.68 -12.55
CA ALA A 68 15.59 -1.77 -12.92
C ALA A 68 15.79 -3.03 -12.05
N ASN A 69 16.97 -3.20 -11.44
CA ASN A 69 17.27 -4.28 -10.52
C ASN A 69 16.43 -4.24 -9.24
N VAL A 70 15.93 -3.07 -8.81
CA VAL A 70 15.04 -2.96 -7.65
C VAL A 70 13.76 -3.77 -7.86
N TYR A 71 13.18 -3.73 -9.07
CA TYR A 71 11.98 -4.50 -9.41
C TYR A 71 12.24 -6.01 -9.53
N ARG A 72 13.51 -6.43 -9.59
CA ARG A 72 13.93 -7.84 -9.65
C ARG A 72 14.45 -8.36 -8.32
N ALA A 73 14.53 -7.50 -7.30
CA ALA A 73 15.19 -7.82 -6.04
C ALA A 73 14.35 -8.72 -5.12
N CYS A 74 13.02 -8.78 -5.32
CA CYS A 74 12.09 -9.63 -4.57
C CYS A 74 11.37 -10.56 -5.55
N SER A 75 11.86 -11.80 -5.67
CA SER A 75 11.33 -12.79 -6.62
C SER A 75 9.97 -13.33 -6.20
N GLU A 76 9.59 -13.22 -4.92
CA GLU A 76 8.26 -13.60 -4.44
C GLU A 76 7.16 -12.80 -5.13
N LEU A 77 7.44 -11.55 -5.52
CA LEU A 77 6.51 -10.73 -6.28
C LEU A 77 6.22 -11.32 -7.67
N ASP A 78 7.14 -12.08 -8.27
CA ASP A 78 6.88 -12.69 -9.59
C ASP A 78 5.71 -13.68 -9.53
N THR A 79 5.50 -14.32 -8.37
CA THR A 79 4.40 -15.26 -8.13
C THR A 79 3.05 -14.58 -7.86
N LEU A 80 3.04 -13.27 -7.61
CA LEU A 80 1.83 -12.51 -7.33
C LEU A 80 1.01 -12.26 -8.61
N ASN A 81 -0.14 -12.92 -8.73
CA ASN A 81 -1.04 -12.78 -9.88
C ASN A 81 -1.75 -11.42 -9.93
N ASN A 82 -1.94 -10.77 -8.78
CA ASN A 82 -2.65 -9.51 -8.70
C ASN A 82 -1.73 -8.33 -9.07
N SER A 83 -1.91 -7.79 -10.27
CA SER A 83 -1.10 -6.68 -10.81
C SER A 83 -1.20 -5.39 -9.98
N TYR A 84 -2.33 -5.13 -9.32
CA TYR A 84 -2.51 -3.94 -8.49
C TYR A 84 -1.73 -4.04 -7.18
N MET A 85 -1.80 -5.20 -6.52
CA MET A 85 -0.99 -5.46 -5.32
C MET A 85 0.50 -5.43 -5.66
N LYS A 86 0.88 -6.04 -6.79
CA LYS A 86 2.25 -6.01 -7.31
C LYS A 86 2.76 -4.59 -7.54
N ALA A 87 1.94 -3.70 -8.12
CA ALA A 87 2.30 -2.30 -8.31
C ALA A 87 2.56 -1.56 -6.99
N ILE A 88 1.79 -1.85 -5.94
CA ILE A 88 2.02 -1.29 -4.60
C ILE A 88 3.35 -1.79 -4.04
N CYS A 89 3.61 -3.09 -4.09
CA CYS A 89 4.85 -3.67 -3.59
C CYS A 89 6.09 -3.08 -4.30
N TYR A 90 6.03 -2.93 -5.63
CA TYR A 90 7.12 -2.29 -6.37
C TYR A 90 7.31 -0.83 -5.97
N SER A 91 6.23 -0.07 -5.81
CA SER A 91 6.32 1.34 -5.42
C SER A 91 6.88 1.50 -4.00
N TYR A 92 6.61 0.54 -3.11
CA TYR A 92 7.27 0.48 -1.80
C TYR A 92 8.78 0.21 -1.91
N LEU A 93 9.20 -0.71 -2.78
CA LEU A 93 10.63 -0.95 -3.02
C LEU A 93 11.34 0.28 -3.61
N GLU A 94 10.65 1.05 -4.47
CA GLU A 94 11.16 2.35 -4.94
C GLU A 94 11.42 3.30 -3.78
N VAL A 95 10.48 3.43 -2.84
CA VAL A 95 10.66 4.27 -1.63
C VAL A 95 11.88 3.80 -0.83
N CYS A 96 12.02 2.49 -0.60
CA CYS A 96 13.14 1.96 0.18
C CYS A 96 14.51 2.25 -0.47
N GLU A 97 14.62 2.05 -1.78
CA GLU A 97 15.83 2.38 -2.54
C GLU A 97 16.14 3.88 -2.46
N LEU A 98 15.13 4.74 -2.61
CA LEU A 98 15.33 6.19 -2.56
C LEU A 98 15.72 6.68 -1.16
N ILE A 99 15.25 6.02 -0.10
CA ILE A 99 15.71 6.27 1.27
C ILE A 99 17.20 5.93 1.40
N ASP A 100 17.63 4.77 0.88
CA ASP A 100 19.04 4.37 0.90
C ASP A 100 19.94 5.31 0.07
N GLN A 101 19.37 5.97 -0.94
CA GLN A 101 20.01 7.05 -1.71
C GLN A 101 19.98 8.42 -1.03
N GLY A 102 19.30 8.57 0.11
CA GLY A 102 19.20 9.82 0.86
C GLY A 102 18.26 10.85 0.22
N VAL A 103 17.21 10.42 -0.49
CA VAL A 103 16.22 11.32 -1.09
C VAL A 103 15.21 11.79 -0.04
N ASP A 104 15.18 13.11 0.21
CA ASP A 104 14.35 13.73 1.26
C ASP A 104 12.85 13.39 1.14
N ASP A 105 12.27 13.43 -0.07
CA ASP A 105 10.87 13.07 -0.27
C ASP A 105 10.58 11.63 0.16
N ALA A 106 11.49 10.69 -0.14
CA ALA A 106 11.32 9.29 0.24
C ALA A 106 11.44 9.09 1.76
N ILE A 107 12.32 9.85 2.42
CA ILE A 107 12.46 9.84 3.89
C ILE A 107 11.20 10.44 4.54
N GLN A 108 10.70 11.56 4.01
CA GLN A 108 9.51 12.23 4.52
C GLN A 108 8.25 11.36 4.41
N TYR A 109 8.13 10.56 3.35
CA TYR A 109 6.99 9.70 3.07
C TYR A 109 7.33 8.20 3.19
N ALA A 110 8.27 7.85 4.05
CA ALA A 110 8.75 6.47 4.22
C ALA A 110 7.62 5.49 4.60
N ASP A 111 6.60 5.98 5.31
CA ASP A 111 5.46 5.21 5.80
C ASP A 111 4.25 5.25 4.85
N LEU A 112 4.37 5.82 3.65
CA LEU A 112 3.26 5.99 2.70
C LEU A 112 2.52 4.67 2.40
N TYR A 113 3.29 3.59 2.22
CA TYR A 113 2.78 2.27 1.86
C TYR A 113 2.55 1.34 3.06
N ASP A 114 2.91 1.75 4.28
CA ASP A 114 2.74 0.92 5.48
C ASP A 114 1.32 0.36 5.69
N PRO A 115 0.23 1.14 5.46
CA PRO A 115 -1.11 0.60 5.59
C PRO A 115 -1.38 -0.56 4.62
N MET A 116 -0.85 -0.48 3.39
CA MET A 116 -1.03 -1.55 2.39
C MET A 116 -0.19 -2.77 2.70
N LEU A 117 1.05 -2.57 3.20
CA LEU A 117 1.89 -3.68 3.63
C LEU A 117 1.24 -4.43 4.80
N LYS A 118 0.75 -3.71 5.82
CA LYS A 118 -0.03 -4.30 6.91
C LYS A 118 -1.29 -5.01 6.43
N PHE A 119 -1.96 -4.46 5.42
CA PHE A 119 -3.13 -5.09 4.82
C PHE A 119 -2.75 -6.43 4.17
N PHE A 120 -1.64 -6.50 3.45
CA PHE A 120 -1.16 -7.75 2.84
C PHE A 120 -0.65 -8.76 3.88
N GLU A 121 0.08 -8.30 4.91
CA GLU A 121 0.55 -9.11 6.05
C GLU A 121 -0.60 -9.82 6.78
N ARG A 122 -1.77 -9.18 6.81
CA ARG A 122 -3.00 -9.71 7.43
C ARG A 122 -3.85 -10.56 6.48
N GLY A 123 -3.30 -10.94 5.32
CA GLY A 123 -3.97 -11.77 4.33
C GLY A 123 -4.99 -11.02 3.48
N GLY A 124 -4.97 -9.69 3.51
CA GLY A 124 -5.83 -8.84 2.71
C GLY A 124 -5.49 -8.91 1.22
N SER A 125 -6.53 -8.96 0.39
CA SER A 125 -6.43 -8.81 -1.05
C SER A 125 -7.58 -7.94 -1.57
N PHE A 126 -7.36 -7.24 -2.67
CA PHE A 126 -8.39 -6.43 -3.32
C PHE A 126 -8.30 -6.58 -4.84
N THR A 127 -9.39 -6.28 -5.54
CA THR A 127 -9.36 -6.15 -7.00
C THR A 127 -9.92 -4.81 -7.40
N ILE A 128 -9.51 -4.28 -8.55
CA ILE A 128 -10.19 -3.12 -9.14
C ILE A 128 -11.12 -3.61 -10.25
N ARG A 129 -12.42 -3.35 -10.10
CA ARG A 129 -13.45 -3.70 -11.08
C ARG A 129 -14.38 -2.50 -11.27
N LYS A 130 -14.66 -2.15 -12.53
CA LYS A 130 -15.56 -1.05 -12.90
C LYS A 130 -15.27 0.30 -12.20
N GLY A 131 -14.00 0.59 -11.92
CA GLY A 131 -13.58 1.83 -11.26
C GLY A 131 -13.72 1.81 -9.73
N GLU A 132 -13.93 0.65 -9.14
CA GLU A 132 -14.03 0.47 -7.68
C GLU A 132 -12.92 -0.45 -7.18
N LEU A 133 -12.35 -0.12 -6.03
CA LEU A 133 -11.51 -1.04 -5.26
C LEU A 133 -12.45 -1.93 -4.44
N VAL A 134 -12.46 -3.22 -4.76
CA VAL A 134 -13.34 -4.23 -4.15
C VAL A 134 -12.52 -5.09 -3.20
N LEU A 135 -12.95 -5.18 -1.94
CA LEU A 135 -12.37 -6.06 -0.91
C LEU A 135 -13.48 -6.69 -0.06
N GLY A 136 -13.52 -8.03 -0.03
CA GLY A 136 -14.63 -8.77 0.57
C GLY A 136 -15.99 -8.32 0.01
N ASP A 137 -16.86 -7.87 0.90
CA ASP A 137 -18.20 -7.36 0.62
C ASP A 137 -18.28 -5.84 0.37
N ALA A 138 -17.16 -5.12 0.43
CA ALA A 138 -17.11 -3.67 0.22
C ALA A 138 -16.50 -3.27 -1.12
N ALA A 139 -17.01 -2.17 -1.65
CA ALA A 139 -16.50 -1.49 -2.83
C ALA A 139 -16.23 -0.01 -2.49
N TYR A 140 -15.05 0.47 -2.88
CA TYR A 140 -14.61 1.85 -2.71
C TYR A 140 -14.53 2.52 -4.08
N PRO A 141 -15.42 3.47 -4.38
CA PRO A 141 -15.40 4.11 -5.69
C PRO A 141 -14.15 4.98 -5.87
N LEU A 142 -13.35 4.63 -6.88
CA LEU A 142 -12.13 5.34 -7.24
C LEU A 142 -12.38 6.51 -8.19
N MET A 143 -13.63 6.88 -8.46
CA MET A 143 -13.91 8.10 -9.20
C MET A 143 -13.68 9.36 -8.36
N TYR A 144 -13.87 9.24 -7.03
CA TYR A 144 -13.85 10.39 -6.12
C TYR A 144 -12.98 10.17 -4.88
N TRP A 145 -12.08 9.18 -4.90
CA TRP A 145 -11.20 8.88 -3.76
C TRP A 145 -10.33 10.07 -3.32
N ARG A 146 -9.95 10.96 -4.26
CA ARG A 146 -9.23 12.22 -3.99
C ARG A 146 -10.03 13.22 -3.15
N THR A 147 -11.37 13.13 -3.18
CA THR A 147 -12.28 14.04 -2.48
C THR A 147 -12.74 13.51 -1.13
N LEU A 148 -12.35 12.29 -0.76
CA LEU A 148 -12.72 11.70 0.51
C LEU A 148 -12.01 12.41 1.66
N VAL A 149 -12.80 12.95 2.58
CA VAL A 149 -12.30 13.47 3.86
C VAL A 149 -12.15 12.29 4.81
N ILE A 150 -10.92 11.78 4.91
CA ILE A 150 -10.57 10.63 5.75
C ILE A 150 -9.78 11.13 6.96
N THR A 151 -10.30 10.88 8.17
CA THR A 151 -9.56 11.16 9.40
C THR A 151 -8.40 10.19 9.57
N VAL A 152 -7.36 10.60 10.28
CA VAL A 152 -6.24 9.70 10.63
C VAL A 152 -6.78 8.45 11.31
N GLN A 153 -6.30 7.29 10.86
CA GLN A 153 -6.63 6.00 11.46
C GLN A 153 -5.46 5.48 12.30
N ASP A 154 -5.75 4.86 13.44
CA ASP A 154 -4.75 4.12 14.21
C ASP A 154 -4.54 2.73 13.61
N ILE A 155 -3.37 2.55 12.99
CA ILE A 155 -2.94 1.29 12.34
C ILE A 155 -1.94 0.49 13.18
N SER A 156 -1.84 0.79 14.48
CA SER A 156 -1.07 -0.04 15.41
C SER A 156 -1.65 -1.46 15.48
N ASP A 157 -0.80 -2.46 15.65
CA ASP A 157 -1.25 -3.86 15.66
C ASP A 157 -2.28 -4.13 16.78
N ILE A 158 -2.12 -3.48 17.95
CA ILE A 158 -3.07 -3.55 19.07
C ILE A 158 -4.46 -3.04 18.64
N SER A 159 -4.52 -1.89 17.96
CA SER A 159 -5.77 -1.31 17.48
C SER A 159 -6.44 -2.20 16.44
N LEU A 160 -5.67 -2.67 15.45
CA LEU A 160 -6.18 -3.54 14.39
C LEU A 160 -6.70 -4.87 14.96
N ASP A 161 -5.95 -5.50 15.87
CA ASP A 161 -6.35 -6.74 16.54
C ASP A 161 -7.62 -6.55 17.38
N LEU A 162 -7.80 -5.39 18.01
CA LEU A 162 -9.02 -5.07 18.77
C LEU A 162 -10.22 -4.92 17.83
N ILE A 163 -10.05 -4.22 16.71
CA ILE A 163 -11.09 -4.03 15.69
C ILE A 163 -11.56 -5.37 15.12
N ASP A 164 -10.62 -6.28 14.85
CA ASP A 164 -10.94 -7.59 14.28
C ASP A 164 -11.64 -8.49 15.30
N ARG A 165 -11.24 -8.44 16.58
CA ARG A 165 -11.90 -9.19 17.67
C ARG A 165 -13.31 -8.69 17.97
N ASN A 166 -13.51 -7.37 17.97
CA ASN A 166 -14.84 -6.75 18.11
C ASN A 166 -15.67 -6.85 16.81
N GLY A 167 -15.12 -7.51 15.79
CA GLY A 167 -15.80 -7.92 14.57
C GLY A 167 -16.77 -9.08 14.75
N VAL A 168 -16.62 -9.86 15.82
CA VAL A 168 -17.41 -11.06 16.12
C VAL A 168 -18.60 -10.71 17.03
N GLU A 169 -19.46 -9.79 16.60
CA GLU A 169 -20.79 -9.60 17.17
C GLU A 169 -21.79 -9.37 16.01
N GLY A 170 -22.69 -10.34 15.81
CA GLY A 170 -23.75 -10.33 14.81
C GLY A 170 -23.94 -11.67 14.11
#